data_AF-A0A2W1BKT1-F1
#
_entry.id   AF-A0A2W1BKT1-F1
#
_cell.length_a   1.000
_cell.length_b   1.000
_cell.length_c   1.000
_cell.angle_alpha   90.00
_cell.angle_beta   90.00
_cell.angle_gamma   90.00
#
_symmetry.space_group_name_H-M   'P 1'
#
loop_
_entity.id
_entity.type
_entity.pdbx_description
1 polymer ?
#
loop_
_entity_poly.entity_id
_entity_poly.type
_entity_poly.pdbx_seq_one_letter_code
_entity_poly.pdbx_strand_id
1 'polypeptide(L)'
;MVERIQNKFTRFLYLKIYKVYPGYPLLYPTLFVLGMVGYFKLETRREVALAVYLFKVLRGKLFNSTILMELRMCVPDGYVSRRRRPQLLAVPSARTNLLQRAPLTRALRTLNTVASRVDLFACSLNEFTRATYIISSM
;
A
#
# COMPACT_ATOMS: atom_id res chain seq x y z
N MET A 1 6.67 -14.65 -11.18
CA MET A 1 6.71 -14.37 -12.64
C MET A 1 6.74 -12.87 -12.94
N VAL A 2 5.76 -12.08 -12.47
CA VAL A 2 5.64 -10.63 -12.77
C VAL A 2 6.85 -9.81 -12.31
N GLU A 3 7.46 -10.13 -11.17
CA GLU A 3 8.68 -9.43 -10.69
C GLU A 3 9.87 -9.59 -11.63
N ARG A 4 10.03 -10.76 -12.27
CA ARG A 4 11.10 -10.97 -13.26
C ARG A 4 10.89 -10.08 -14.49
N ILE A 5 9.64 -9.91 -14.91
CA ILE A 5 9.27 -9.03 -16.03
C ILE A 5 9.56 -7.57 -15.66
N GLN A 6 9.14 -7.12 -14.47
CA GLN A 6 9.47 -5.78 -13.98
C GLN A 6 10.98 -5.56 -13.93
N ASN A 7 11.76 -6.52 -13.42
CA ASN A 7 13.20 -6.39 -13.32
C ASN A 7 13.87 -6.32 -14.70
N LYS A 8 13.39 -7.09 -15.68
CA LYS A 8 13.90 -7.01 -17.05
C LYS A 8 13.59 -5.65 -17.69
N PHE A 9 12.36 -5.16 -17.51
CA PHE A 9 11.92 -3.86 -18.03
C PHE A 9 12.69 -2.69 -17.39
N THR A 10 12.88 -2.71 -16.08
CA THR A 10 13.60 -1.65 -15.35
C THR A 10 15.09 -1.62 -15.70
N ARG A 11 15.73 -2.77 -15.90
CA ARG A 11 17.10 -2.83 -16.44
C ARG A 11 17.20 -2.25 -17.86
N PHE A 12 16.21 -2.55 -18.71
CA PHE A 12 16.14 -1.97 -20.05
C PHE A 12 15.96 -0.44 -20.00
N LEU A 13 15.08 0.06 -19.13
CA LEU A 13 14.91 1.50 -18.94
C LEU A 13 16.19 2.17 -18.44
N TYR A 14 16.87 1.57 -17.46
CA TYR A 14 18.15 2.06 -16.96
C TYR A 14 19.18 2.17 -18.08
N LEU A 15 19.31 1.12 -18.92
CA LEU A 15 20.18 1.16 -20.10
C LEU A 15 19.80 2.27 -21.08
N LYS A 16 18.51 2.52 -21.29
CA LYS A 16 18.05 3.58 -22.20
C LYS A 16 18.37 4.99 -21.68
N ILE A 17 18.22 5.23 -20.39
CA ILE A 17 18.47 6.51 -19.72
C ILE A 17 19.97 6.77 -19.56
N TYR A 18 20.70 5.83 -18.95
CA TYR A 18 22.09 6.03 -18.54
C TYR A 18 23.13 5.46 -19.52
N LYS A 19 22.68 4.79 -20.59
CA LYS A 19 23.55 4.13 -21.60
C LYS A 19 24.50 3.07 -21.05
N VAL A 20 24.30 2.63 -19.81
CA VAL A 20 25.10 1.60 -19.13
C VAL A 20 24.21 0.46 -18.69
N TYR A 21 24.65 -0.79 -18.91
CA TYR A 21 23.89 -1.94 -18.45
C TYR A 21 24.11 -2.18 -16.95
N PRO A 22 23.05 -2.31 -16.14
CA PRO A 22 23.21 -2.38 -14.69
C PRO A 22 23.78 -3.69 -14.17
N GLY A 23 23.71 -4.79 -14.94
CA GLY A 23 24.18 -6.11 -14.49
C GLY A 23 25.68 -6.36 -14.69
N TYR A 24 26.36 -5.60 -15.56
CA TYR A 24 27.80 -5.78 -15.83
C TYR A 24 28.37 -4.48 -16.41
N PRO A 25 29.55 -4.00 -15.95
CA PRO A 25 30.41 -4.57 -14.90
C PRO A 25 29.99 -4.20 -13.46
N LEU A 26 28.99 -3.33 -13.29
CA LEU A 26 28.69 -2.65 -12.03
C LEU A 26 27.81 -3.46 -11.06
N LEU A 27 27.13 -4.52 -11.53
CA LEU A 27 26.26 -5.41 -10.73
C LEU A 27 25.30 -4.68 -9.78
N TYR A 28 24.67 -3.59 -10.24
CA TYR A 28 23.84 -2.76 -9.39
C TYR A 28 22.68 -3.55 -8.78
N PRO A 29 22.43 -3.40 -7.46
CA PRO A 29 21.28 -4.00 -6.81
C PRO A 29 19.95 -3.57 -7.48
N THR A 30 18.98 -4.48 -7.57
CA THR A 30 17.68 -4.20 -8.20
C THR A 30 16.97 -2.99 -7.58
N LEU A 31 17.11 -2.77 -6.26
CA LEU A 31 16.51 -1.62 -5.58
C LEU A 31 17.13 -0.29 -6.02
N PHE A 32 18.44 -0.28 -6.26
CA PHE A 32 19.14 0.89 -6.79
C PHE A 32 18.63 1.22 -8.20
N VAL A 33 18.57 0.22 -9.08
CA VAL A 33 18.05 0.40 -10.45
C VAL A 33 16.61 0.91 -10.46
N LEU A 34 15.76 0.36 -9.58
CA LEU A 34 14.38 0.81 -9.41
C LEU A 34 14.30 2.28 -8.97
N GLY A 35 15.10 2.66 -7.97
CA GLY A 35 15.15 4.05 -7.48
C GLY A 35 15.62 5.02 -8.56
N MET A 36 16.68 4.68 -9.30
CA MET A 36 17.24 5.51 -10.36
C MET A 36 16.26 5.72 -11.54
N VAL A 37 15.47 4.70 -11.86
CA VAL A 37 14.44 4.79 -12.91
C VAL A 37 13.14 5.44 -12.38
N GLY A 38 13.02 5.67 -11.07
CA GLY A 38 11.81 6.23 -10.45
C GLY A 38 10.64 5.25 -10.38
N TYR A 39 10.92 3.94 -10.32
CA TYR A 39 9.89 2.89 -10.22
C TYR A 39 9.78 2.30 -8.82
N PHE A 40 8.55 2.12 -8.34
CA PHE A 40 8.31 1.42 -7.07
C PHE A 40 8.45 -0.09 -7.21
N LYS A 41 8.78 -0.76 -6.10
CA LYS A 41 8.74 -2.23 -6.01
C LYS A 41 7.32 -2.72 -6.32
N LEU A 42 7.23 -3.90 -6.92
CA LEU A 42 5.93 -4.47 -7.26
C LEU A 42 5.07 -4.70 -6.01
N GLU A 43 5.70 -5.10 -4.90
CA GLU A 43 5.03 -5.26 -3.62
C GLU A 43 4.35 -3.98 -3.15
N THR A 44 5.07 -2.85 -3.12
CA THR A 44 4.53 -1.53 -2.77
C THR A 44 3.33 -1.17 -3.67
N ARG A 45 3.43 -1.43 -4.97
CA ARG A 45 2.31 -1.18 -5.90
C ARG A 45 1.10 -2.06 -5.62
N ARG A 46 1.30 -3.32 -5.23
CA ARG A 46 0.19 -4.21 -4.83
C ARG A 46 -0.48 -3.70 -3.56
N GLU A 47 0.29 -3.26 -2.57
CA GLU A 47 -0.26 -2.71 -1.33
C GLU A 47 -1.09 -1.46 -1.58
N VAL A 48 -0.57 -0.53 -2.38
CA VAL A 48 -1.30 0.68 -2.76
C VAL A 48 -2.56 0.33 -3.55
N ALA A 49 -2.48 -0.60 -4.50
CA ALA A 49 -3.65 -1.05 -5.25
C ALA A 49 -4.73 -1.65 -4.34
N LEU A 50 -4.34 -2.46 -3.35
CA LEU A 50 -5.26 -3.03 -2.36
C LEU A 50 -5.88 -1.94 -1.47
N ALA A 51 -5.08 -1.00 -0.97
CA ALA A 51 -5.57 0.11 -0.15
C ALA A 51 -6.54 1.00 -0.93
N VAL A 52 -6.24 1.30 -2.20
CA VAL A 52 -7.12 2.08 -3.09
C VAL A 52 -8.40 1.32 -3.40
N TYR A 53 -8.33 0.01 -3.59
CA TYR A 53 -9.52 -0.81 -3.78
C TYR A 53 -10.44 -0.73 -2.55
N LEU A 54 -9.91 -0.95 -1.34
CA LEU A 54 -10.70 -0.83 -0.12
C LEU A 54 -11.23 0.59 0.11
N PHE A 55 -10.43 1.62 -0.18
CA PHE A 55 -10.87 3.01 -0.10
C PHE A 55 -12.07 3.29 -1.03
N LYS A 56 -12.06 2.75 -2.25
CA LYS A 56 -13.19 2.86 -3.18
C LYS A 56 -14.43 2.12 -2.66
N VAL A 57 -14.26 0.97 -2.01
CA VAL A 57 -15.36 0.24 -1.36
C VAL A 57 -15.94 1.06 -0.20
N LEU A 58 -15.09 1.60 0.68
CA LEU A 58 -15.50 2.45 1.81
C LEU A 58 -16.27 3.70 1.36
N ARG A 59 -15.90 4.27 0.21
CA ARG A 59 -16.60 5.44 -0.38
C ARG A 59 -17.81 5.10 -1.24
N GLY A 60 -18.18 3.83 -1.36
CA GLY A 60 -19.29 3.40 -2.20
C GLY A 60 -19.05 3.58 -3.70
N LYS A 61 -17.80 3.81 -4.15
CA LYS A 61 -17.44 3.86 -5.58
C LYS A 61 -17.38 2.47 -6.21
N LEU A 62 -17.13 1.45 -5.38
CA LEU A 62 -17.18 0.04 -5.77
C LEU A 62 -18.12 -0.69 -4.81
N PHE A 63 -19.00 -1.50 -5.36
CA PHE A 63 -19.92 -2.30 -4.56
C PHE A 63 -19.35 -3.71 -4.36
N ASN A 64 -19.06 -4.07 -3.11
CA ASN A 64 -18.76 -5.43 -2.72
C ASN A 64 -19.24 -5.65 -1.28
N SER A 65 -20.42 -6.25 -1.12
CA SER A 65 -21.06 -6.48 0.18
C SER A 65 -20.23 -7.39 1.09
N THR A 66 -19.60 -8.43 0.54
CA THR A 66 -18.82 -9.40 1.32
C THR A 66 -17.64 -8.73 2.03
N ILE A 67 -16.90 -7.88 1.32
CA ILE A 67 -15.77 -7.16 1.88
C ILE A 67 -16.26 -6.10 2.87
N LEU A 68 -17.36 -5.42 2.56
CA LEU A 68 -17.91 -4.39 3.44
C LEU A 68 -18.39 -4.96 4.78
N MET A 69 -18.93 -6.18 4.80
CA MET A 69 -19.28 -6.89 6.05
C MET A 69 -18.06 -7.20 6.93
N GLU A 70 -16.90 -7.42 6.32
CA GLU A 70 -15.64 -7.68 7.03
C GLU A 70 -14.95 -6.38 7.52
N LEU A 71 -15.33 -5.22 6.98
CA LEU A 71 -14.79 -3.92 7.38
C LEU A 71 -15.45 -3.44 8.68
N ARG A 72 -14.82 -3.75 9.80
CA ARG A 72 -15.26 -3.28 11.13
C ARG A 72 -14.63 -1.93 11.45
N MET A 73 -15.46 -0.91 11.72
CA MET A 73 -15.01 0.41 12.17
C MET A 73 -15.09 0.52 13.69
N CYS A 74 -14.08 1.13 14.31
CA CYS A 74 -14.10 1.48 15.73
C CYS A 74 -14.53 2.94 15.87
N VAL A 75 -15.77 3.15 16.31
CA VAL A 75 -16.27 4.49 16.62
C VAL A 75 -15.88 4.82 18.06
N PRO A 76 -15.08 5.87 18.32
CA PRO A 76 -14.72 6.23 19.68
C PRO A 76 -15.93 6.87 20.36
N ASP A 77 -16.36 6.30 21.48
CA ASP A 77 -17.26 6.99 22.40
C ASP A 77 -16.51 8.18 22.99
N GLY A 78 -17.15 9.36 23.01
CA GLY A 78 -16.51 10.68 23.26
C GLY A 78 -15.70 10.83 24.56
N TYR A 79 -15.71 9.82 25.42
CA TYR A 79 -14.96 9.73 26.68
C TYR A 79 -13.52 9.23 26.51
N VAL A 80 -13.10 8.77 25.32
CA VAL A 80 -11.76 8.23 25.11
C VAL A 80 -10.76 9.35 24.75
N SER A 81 -9.82 9.61 25.68
CA SER A 81 -8.71 10.53 25.47
C SER A 81 -7.93 10.21 24.18
N ARG A 82 -7.40 11.24 23.50
CA ARG A 82 -6.73 11.11 22.19
C ARG A 82 -5.62 10.05 22.16
N ARG A 83 -4.90 9.84 23.28
CA ARG A 83 -3.82 8.83 23.39
C ARG A 83 -4.31 7.38 23.48
N ARG A 84 -5.57 7.16 23.87
CA ARG A 84 -6.18 5.82 23.99
C ARG A 84 -7.20 5.52 22.90
N ARG A 85 -7.33 6.40 21.90
CA ARG A 85 -8.29 6.18 20.81
C ARG A 85 -7.91 4.93 20.02
N PRO A 86 -8.85 4.01 19.78
CA PRO A 86 -8.58 2.87 18.93
C PRO A 86 -8.26 3.34 17.50
N GLN A 87 -7.58 2.49 16.74
CA GLN A 87 -7.43 2.71 15.30
C GLN A 87 -8.81 2.70 14.64
N LEU A 88 -8.95 3.45 13.53
CA LEU A 88 -10.24 3.63 12.84
C LEU A 88 -10.87 2.29 12.41
N LEU A 89 -10.07 1.37 11.88
CA LEU A 89 -10.52 0.05 11.43
C LEU A 89 -10.00 -1.04 12.37
N ALA A 90 -10.86 -1.99 12.71
CA ALA A 90 -10.45 -3.14 13.51
C ALA A 90 -9.71 -4.15 12.61
N VAL A 91 -8.44 -4.40 12.91
CA VAL A 91 -7.63 -5.38 12.20
C VAL A 91 -7.83 -6.77 12.85
N PRO A 92 -8.13 -7.83 12.08
CA PRO A 92 -8.25 -9.18 12.63
C PRO A 92 -6.96 -9.63 13.35
N SER A 93 -7.11 -10.23 14.52
CA SER A 93 -5.97 -10.83 15.24
C SER A 93 -5.55 -12.12 14.52
N ALA A 94 -4.36 -12.13 13.94
CA ALA A 94 -3.83 -13.28 13.24
C ALA A 94 -2.87 -14.09 14.11
N ARG A 95 -3.19 -15.38 14.34
CA ARG A 95 -2.26 -16.34 14.96
C ARG A 95 -1.32 -16.99 13.96
N THR A 96 -1.71 -17.04 12.69
CA THR A 96 -0.93 -17.66 11.61
C THR A 96 -0.45 -16.63 10.59
N ASN A 97 0.67 -16.95 9.93
CA ASN A 97 1.22 -16.15 8.84
C ASN A 97 0.22 -15.96 7.68
N LEU A 98 -0.66 -16.94 7.46
CA LEU A 98 -1.68 -16.89 6.41
C LEU A 98 -2.63 -15.70 6.62
N LEU A 99 -3.24 -15.61 7.81
CA LEU A 99 -4.14 -14.51 8.13
C LEU A 99 -3.38 -13.19 8.29
N GLN A 100 -2.16 -13.23 8.83
CA GLN A 100 -1.34 -12.02 9.00
C GLN A 100 -0.95 -11.38 7.65
N ARG A 101 -0.73 -12.20 6.62
CA ARG A 101 -0.36 -11.77 5.26
C ARG A 101 -1.55 -11.73 4.30
N ALA A 102 -2.76 -12.01 4.77
CA ALA A 102 -3.96 -11.95 3.97
C ALA A 102 -4.14 -10.54 3.37
N PRO A 103 -4.59 -10.41 2.11
CA PRO A 103 -4.72 -9.11 1.44
C PRO A 103 -5.55 -8.10 2.22
N LEU A 104 -6.68 -8.55 2.79
CA LEU A 104 -7.59 -7.70 3.55
C LEU A 104 -6.96 -7.22 4.86
N THR A 105 -6.33 -8.12 5.64
CA THR A 105 -5.64 -7.77 6.89
C THR A 105 -4.49 -6.80 6.65
N ARG A 106 -3.70 -6.99 5.59
CA ARG A 106 -2.63 -6.05 5.20
C ARG A 106 -3.21 -4.69 4.83
N ALA A 107 -4.26 -4.67 4.00
CA ALA A 107 -4.88 -3.44 3.53
C ALA A 107 -5.57 -2.65 4.67
N LEU A 108 -6.14 -3.33 5.66
CA LEU A 108 -6.67 -2.69 6.87
C LEU A 108 -5.57 -1.99 7.69
N ARG A 109 -4.40 -2.65 7.84
CA ARG A 109 -3.26 -2.05 8.54
C ARG A 109 -2.74 -0.82 7.80
N THR A 110 -2.59 -0.89 6.47
CA THR A 110 -2.15 0.25 5.66
C THR A 110 -3.18 1.38 5.68
N LEU A 111 -4.48 1.07 5.68
CA LEU A 111 -5.51 2.09 5.84
C LEU A 111 -5.45 2.79 7.20
N ASN A 112 -5.21 2.05 8.29
CA ASN A 112 -5.07 2.67 9.61
C ASN A 112 -3.84 3.56 9.73
N THR A 113 -2.72 3.18 9.11
CA THR A 113 -1.53 4.04 9.08
C THR A 113 -1.79 5.30 8.24
N VAL A 114 -2.51 5.20 7.12
CA VAL A 114 -2.90 6.35 6.30
C VAL A 114 -3.92 7.24 7.03
N ALA A 115 -4.90 6.65 7.72
CA ALA A 115 -5.92 7.35 8.51
C ALA A 115 -5.32 8.20 9.63
N SER A 116 -4.11 7.86 10.11
CA SER A 116 -3.39 8.66 11.09
C SER A 116 -2.85 9.99 10.53
N ARG A 117 -2.72 10.10 9.20
CA ARG A 117 -2.18 11.26 8.49
C ARG A 117 -3.22 12.01 7.66
N VAL A 118 -4.23 11.30 7.13
CA VAL A 118 -5.22 11.84 6.20
C VAL A 118 -6.62 11.38 6.61
N ASP A 119 -7.60 12.27 6.51
CA ASP A 119 -9.00 11.91 6.72
C ASP A 119 -9.54 11.07 5.55
N LEU A 120 -9.82 9.79 5.79
CA LEU A 120 -10.30 8.86 4.77
C LEU A 120 -11.69 9.21 4.22
N PHE A 121 -12.50 9.98 4.94
CA PHE A 121 -13.86 10.34 4.50
C PHE A 121 -13.91 11.64 3.71
N ALA A 122 -13.01 12.59 4.00
CA ALA A 122 -12.95 13.89 3.33
C ALA A 122 -11.94 13.97 2.15
N CYS A 123 -10.83 13.22 2.17
CA CYS A 123 -9.74 13.39 1.19
C CYS A 123 -10.11 13.07 -0.28
N SER A 124 -9.31 13.48 -1.25
CA SER A 124 -9.50 13.03 -2.64
C SER A 124 -8.83 11.67 -2.91
N LEU A 125 -9.22 10.96 -3.98
CA LEU A 125 -8.53 9.72 -4.37
C LEU A 125 -7.05 9.95 -4.71
N ASN A 126 -6.72 11.10 -5.29
CA ASN A 126 -5.34 11.46 -5.64
C ASN A 126 -4.50 11.75 -4.39
N GLU A 127 -5.09 12.42 -3.40
CA GLU A 127 -4.45 12.67 -2.12
C GLU A 127 -4.22 11.36 -1.36
N PHE A 128 -5.23 10.50 -1.29
CA PHE A 128 -5.13 9.18 -0.68
C PHE A 128 -4.05 8.30 -1.34
N THR A 129 -4.01 8.25 -2.67
CA THR A 129 -3.00 7.48 -3.41
C THR A 129 -1.58 7.98 -3.16
N ARG A 130 -1.37 9.31 -3.10
CA ARG A 130 -0.07 9.89 -2.76
C ARG A 130 0.35 9.55 -1.34
N ALA A 131 -0.56 9.71 -0.37
CA ALA A 131 -0.29 9.41 1.03
C ALA A 131 0.06 7.92 1.25
N THR A 132 -0.66 7.01 0.58
CA THR A 132 -0.38 5.57 0.62
C THR A 132 0.98 5.22 0.01
N TYR A 133 1.36 5.81 -1.13
CA TYR A 133 2.70 5.60 -1.69
C TYR A 133 3.81 6.04 -0.74
N ILE A 134 3.66 7.20 -0.09
CA ILE A 134 4.66 7.70 0.87
C ILE A 134 4.81 6.71 2.04
N ILE A 135 3.71 6.24 2.61
CA ILE A 135 3.72 5.33 3.76
C ILE A 135 4.27 3.95 3.40
N SER A 136 3.92 3.38 2.25
CA SER A 136 4.44 2.07 1.80
C SER A 136 5.86 2.14 1.22
N SER A 137 6.44 3.34 1.10
CA SER A 137 7.82 3.54 0.65
C SER A 137 8.81 3.81 1.78
N MET A 138 8.31 4.13 2.97
CA MET A 138 9.06 4.24 4.24
C MET A 138 9.29 2.86 4.85
#